data_AF-A0A0A2XC05-F1
#
_entry.id   AF-A0A0A2XC05-F1
#
_cell.length_a   1.000
_cell.length_b   1.000
_cell.length_c   1.000
_cell.angle_alpha   90.00
_cell.angle_beta   90.00
_cell.angle_gamma   90.00
#
_symmetry.space_group_name_H-M   'P 1'
#
loop_
_entity.id
_entity.type
_entity.pdbx_description
1 polymer ?
#
loop_
_entity_poly.entity_id
_entity_poly.type
_entity_poly.pdbx_seq_one_letter_code
_entity_poly.pdbx_strand_id
1 'polypeptide(L)'
;MRVLGRRVYWRWYGEVFLEGGVVLRMSGDAAKWLRPKDRVRLLTEFKKPVLGFDEYELQSLFPLWPPFSRELVHTRESPLGGEAYRYHLRVREAMYESDYEAIAELEQFHYASDKEVVALWVCPRCHKTLAANAKPLCDCGGEARLKEIRGSTPASRFLVLELKERLPFEPRILGYLRLDPPIPRMHRRTPEGIERDIRERIFPPDWFHPTYEGGADWEKALDRVHTAASRIARVVVHPDYRSEGFGALLVQMALEWAKERGAPEGRREKHLVYTIAQMARYHPFFEKVGFRYLFDTASGRPVLAYPLTEEAREHLERFLKTDPYAREHGGRLFRPRFGRVEGLKGPIRLKGVHKGYQSVLDLKGLSSEVQEALLAFGVRARRVERAVLRGVDLEIPPGSLVVLAGASGAGKTTLLRLLLGEAPDLGEVEVPEGKRVAYIPGEREVALGEEPILERLYRDLEDVGAAIEVLNRVGLSDAVLYRARPKELSTGQRERFRLALLLAQRPALLLVDELAAHLDVPTARRVALGLGKLCREAGVTLVAATHRPEVVQALDPDLLVYVGYGGVTLVPRRGPRT
;
A
#
# COMPACT_ATOMS: atom_id res chain seq x y z
N MET A 1 -19.59 -38.67 -13.18
CA MET A 1 -19.03 -38.54 -14.53
C MET A 1 -17.52 -38.69 -14.48
N ARG A 2 -16.93 -39.42 -15.42
CA ARG A 2 -15.47 -39.50 -15.59
C ARG A 2 -15.00 -38.45 -16.59
N VAL A 3 -13.87 -37.80 -16.29
CA VAL A 3 -13.15 -36.99 -17.27
C VAL A 3 -12.52 -37.92 -18.31
N LEU A 4 -12.82 -37.71 -19.58
CA LEU A 4 -12.23 -38.43 -20.72
C LEU A 4 -10.94 -37.77 -21.19
N GLY A 5 -10.88 -36.43 -21.10
CA GLY A 5 -9.73 -35.64 -21.51
C GLY A 5 -9.99 -34.15 -21.34
N ARG A 6 -9.03 -33.35 -21.79
CA ARG A 6 -9.10 -31.90 -21.79
C ARG A 6 -8.39 -31.32 -23.01
N ARG A 7 -8.76 -30.10 -23.41
CA ARG A 7 -8.03 -29.26 -24.35
C ARG A 7 -7.83 -27.89 -23.73
N VAL A 8 -6.59 -27.43 -23.65
CA VAL A 8 -6.26 -26.10 -23.10
C VAL A 8 -5.76 -25.24 -24.25
N TYR A 9 -6.51 -24.19 -24.57
CA TYR A 9 -6.16 -23.28 -25.66
C TYR A 9 -5.37 -22.09 -25.12
N TRP A 10 -5.87 -21.49 -24.02
CA TRP A 10 -5.28 -20.31 -23.37
C TRP A 10 -5.38 -20.44 -21.85
N ARG A 11 -4.71 -19.58 -21.08
CA ARG A 11 -4.88 -19.54 -19.61
C ARG A 11 -6.33 -19.31 -19.18
N TRP A 12 -7.04 -18.49 -19.93
CA TRP A 12 -8.44 -18.14 -19.68
C TRP A 12 -9.45 -19.08 -20.33
N TYR A 13 -9.03 -20.04 -21.16
CA TYR A 13 -9.97 -20.93 -21.85
C TYR A 13 -9.45 -22.35 -22.07
N GLY A 14 -10.20 -23.30 -21.53
CA GLY A 14 -10.06 -24.73 -21.77
C GLY A 14 -11.41 -25.43 -21.84
N GLU A 15 -11.37 -26.64 -22.38
CA GLU A 15 -12.50 -27.55 -22.51
C GLU A 15 -12.17 -28.87 -21.81
N VAL A 16 -13.12 -29.39 -21.03
CA VAL A 16 -13.02 -30.68 -20.37
C VAL A 16 -14.13 -31.58 -20.90
N PHE A 17 -13.73 -32.76 -21.37
CA PHE A 17 -14.64 -33.75 -21.96
C PHE A 17 -15.02 -34.76 -20.90
N LEU A 18 -16.32 -34.93 -20.66
CA LEU A 18 -16.86 -35.93 -19.74
C LEU A 18 -17.50 -37.11 -20.49
N GLU A 19 -17.61 -38.25 -19.81
CA GLU A 19 -18.38 -39.38 -20.30
C GLU A 19 -19.84 -38.97 -20.60
N GLY A 20 -20.46 -39.54 -21.64
CA GLY A 20 -21.81 -39.13 -22.07
C GLY A 20 -21.85 -37.91 -23.00
N GLY A 21 -20.71 -37.47 -23.53
CA GLY A 21 -20.63 -36.42 -24.57
C GLY A 21 -20.77 -34.99 -24.06
N VAL A 22 -20.69 -34.77 -22.75
CA VAL A 22 -20.77 -33.43 -22.15
C VAL A 22 -19.41 -32.74 -22.20
N VAL A 23 -19.39 -31.48 -22.63
CA VAL A 23 -18.20 -30.62 -22.69
C VAL A 23 -18.37 -29.45 -21.74
N LEU A 24 -17.40 -29.25 -20.87
CA LEU A 24 -17.37 -28.14 -19.91
C LEU A 24 -16.36 -27.09 -20.37
N ARG A 25 -16.80 -25.84 -20.50
CA ARG A 25 -15.92 -24.68 -20.71
C ARG A 25 -15.53 -24.08 -19.37
N MET A 26 -14.25 -23.82 -19.16
CA MET A 26 -13.70 -23.23 -17.94
C MET A 26 -12.42 -22.45 -18.23
N SER A 27 -11.86 -21.82 -17.20
CA SER A 27 -10.51 -21.27 -17.29
C SER A 27 -9.52 -22.39 -17.62
N GLY A 28 -8.59 -22.11 -18.53
CA GLY A 28 -7.53 -23.05 -18.88
C GLY A 28 -6.66 -23.38 -17.66
N ASP A 29 -6.43 -22.42 -16.77
CA ASP A 29 -5.70 -22.66 -15.51
C ASP A 29 -6.42 -23.67 -14.61
N ALA A 30 -7.76 -23.75 -14.60
CA ALA A 30 -8.48 -24.84 -13.92
C ALA A 30 -8.45 -26.15 -14.72
N ALA A 31 -8.65 -26.09 -16.04
CA ALA A 31 -8.67 -27.28 -16.91
C ALA A 31 -7.37 -28.09 -16.83
N LYS A 32 -6.20 -27.42 -16.72
CA LYS A 32 -4.88 -28.05 -16.56
C LYS A 32 -4.77 -28.98 -15.34
N TRP A 33 -5.65 -28.84 -14.35
CA TRP A 33 -5.62 -29.66 -13.15
C TRP A 33 -6.56 -30.87 -13.20
N LEU A 34 -7.43 -30.99 -14.21
CA LEU A 34 -8.35 -32.14 -14.38
C LEU A 34 -7.72 -33.22 -15.25
N ARG A 35 -7.61 -34.45 -14.76
CA ARG A 35 -6.95 -35.57 -15.47
C ARG A 35 -7.95 -36.56 -16.04
N PRO A 36 -7.61 -37.26 -17.13
CA PRO A 36 -8.39 -38.41 -17.57
C PRO A 36 -8.60 -39.40 -16.42
N LYS A 37 -9.83 -39.92 -16.30
CA LYS A 37 -10.33 -40.81 -15.24
C LYS A 37 -10.66 -40.15 -13.89
N ASP A 38 -10.38 -38.86 -13.70
CA ASP A 38 -10.86 -38.14 -12.52
C ASP A 38 -12.39 -38.26 -12.45
N ARG A 39 -12.91 -38.58 -11.26
CA ARG A 39 -14.36 -38.71 -11.01
C ARG A 39 -14.89 -37.39 -10.50
N VAL A 40 -15.83 -36.82 -11.24
CA VAL A 40 -16.54 -35.59 -10.88
C VAL A 40 -18.03 -35.82 -10.84
N ARG A 41 -18.71 -35.17 -9.91
CA ARG A 41 -20.16 -35.04 -9.89
C ARG A 41 -20.50 -33.66 -10.44
N LEU A 42 -21.10 -33.67 -11.63
CA LEU A 42 -21.59 -32.47 -12.30
C LEU A 42 -22.94 -32.09 -11.71
N LEU A 43 -23.06 -30.85 -11.25
CA LEU A 43 -24.33 -30.24 -10.86
C LEU A 43 -24.65 -29.13 -11.86
N THR A 44 -25.80 -29.22 -12.52
CA THR A 44 -26.26 -28.24 -13.51
C THR A 44 -27.77 -28.38 -13.71
N GLU A 45 -28.45 -27.26 -13.93
CA GLU A 45 -29.86 -27.23 -14.36
C GLU A 45 -30.00 -27.26 -15.90
N PHE A 46 -28.90 -27.07 -16.62
CA PHE A 46 -28.89 -26.92 -18.08
C PHE A 46 -28.80 -28.28 -18.78
N LYS A 47 -29.74 -28.57 -19.67
CA LYS A 47 -29.81 -29.81 -20.45
C LYS A 47 -29.24 -29.62 -21.86
N LYS A 48 -27.94 -29.30 -21.96
CA LYS A 48 -27.25 -29.11 -23.24
C LYS A 48 -25.86 -29.78 -23.22
N PRO A 49 -25.32 -30.19 -24.39
CA PRO A 49 -24.06 -30.93 -24.44
C PRO A 49 -22.83 -30.08 -24.13
N VAL A 50 -22.91 -28.74 -24.24
CA VAL A 50 -21.81 -27.82 -23.96
C VAL A 50 -22.23 -26.83 -22.91
N LEU A 51 -21.55 -26.84 -21.75
CA LEU A 51 -21.81 -25.95 -20.62
C LEU A 51 -20.75 -24.85 -20.55
N GLY A 52 -21.22 -23.62 -20.40
CA GLY A 52 -20.44 -22.40 -20.20
C GLY A 52 -19.96 -22.25 -18.75
N PHE A 53 -19.17 -21.22 -18.50
CA PHE A 53 -18.44 -21.01 -17.24
C PHE A 53 -19.40 -20.97 -16.03
N ASP A 54 -20.52 -20.27 -16.16
CA ASP A 54 -21.43 -20.01 -15.05
C ASP A 54 -22.63 -20.98 -15.00
N GLU A 55 -22.55 -22.10 -15.73
CA GLU A 55 -23.70 -23.01 -15.94
C GLU A 55 -23.58 -24.34 -15.20
N TYR A 56 -22.54 -24.53 -14.37
CA TYR A 56 -22.33 -25.77 -13.63
C TYR A 56 -21.44 -25.64 -12.40
N GLU A 57 -21.48 -26.67 -11.57
CA GLU A 57 -20.54 -26.93 -10.46
C GLU A 57 -19.97 -28.35 -10.55
N LEU A 58 -18.74 -28.54 -10.06
CA LEU A 58 -18.09 -29.85 -9.99
C LEU A 58 -17.78 -30.24 -8.55
N GLN A 59 -18.55 -31.19 -8.02
CA GLN A 59 -18.20 -31.84 -6.76
C GLN A 59 -17.21 -32.98 -7.04
N SER A 60 -16.02 -32.93 -6.44
CA SER A 60 -15.02 -33.99 -6.55
C SER A 60 -14.14 -34.03 -5.29
N LEU A 61 -13.17 -34.95 -5.22
CA LEU A 61 -12.13 -34.92 -4.18
C LEU A 61 -11.35 -33.60 -4.16
N PHE A 62 -11.34 -32.86 -5.27
CA PHE A 62 -10.61 -31.61 -5.44
C PHE A 62 -11.57 -30.48 -5.87
N PRO A 63 -11.72 -29.42 -5.07
CA PRO A 63 -12.75 -28.40 -5.29
C PRO A 63 -12.28 -27.36 -6.33
N LEU A 64 -12.33 -27.75 -7.61
CA LEU A 64 -11.89 -26.91 -8.73
C LEU A 64 -12.98 -25.95 -9.25
N TRP A 65 -14.25 -26.35 -9.17
CA TRP A 65 -15.39 -25.58 -9.68
C TRP A 65 -16.61 -25.72 -8.76
N PRO A 66 -17.34 -24.65 -8.40
CA PRO A 66 -17.22 -23.29 -8.92
C PRO A 66 -15.92 -22.60 -8.46
N PRO A 67 -15.42 -21.61 -9.23
CA PRO A 67 -14.20 -20.89 -8.91
C PRO A 67 -14.31 -20.21 -7.55
N PHE A 68 -13.19 -20.11 -6.84
CA PHE A 68 -13.18 -19.37 -5.57
C PHE A 68 -13.63 -17.92 -5.80
N SER A 69 -14.58 -17.47 -4.99
CA SER A 69 -15.07 -16.11 -4.99
C SER A 69 -15.56 -15.72 -3.60
N ARG A 70 -15.23 -14.51 -3.18
CA ARG A 70 -15.69 -13.85 -1.97
C ARG A 70 -16.09 -12.44 -2.31
N GLU A 71 -17.30 -12.06 -1.92
CA GLU A 71 -17.71 -10.67 -1.89
C GLU A 71 -17.46 -10.13 -0.49
N LEU A 72 -16.95 -8.91 -0.42
CA LEU A 72 -16.66 -8.26 0.84
C LEU A 72 -16.83 -6.76 0.73
N VAL A 73 -17.23 -6.18 1.85
CA VAL A 73 -17.33 -4.74 2.02
C VAL A 73 -16.08 -4.30 2.78
N HIS A 74 -15.20 -3.56 2.11
CA HIS A 74 -14.08 -2.92 2.78
C HIS A 74 -14.50 -1.50 3.15
N THR A 75 -15.02 -1.36 4.37
CA THR A 75 -15.32 -0.07 4.95
C THR A 75 -14.06 0.50 5.57
N ARG A 76 -13.71 1.70 5.10
CA ARG A 76 -12.73 2.53 5.78
C ARG A 76 -13.47 3.37 6.79
N GLU A 77 -13.22 3.13 8.07
CA GLU A 77 -13.78 3.93 9.14
C GLU A 77 -13.14 5.32 9.13
N SER A 78 -14.00 6.32 9.36
CA SER A 78 -13.55 7.65 9.69
C SER A 78 -12.92 7.61 11.08
N PRO A 79 -11.74 8.22 11.26
CA PRO A 79 -11.15 8.44 12.58
C PRO A 79 -12.04 9.25 13.54
N LEU A 80 -13.13 9.82 13.03
CA LEU A 80 -14.14 10.60 13.76
C LEU A 80 -15.35 9.75 14.22
N GLY A 81 -15.34 8.46 13.92
CA GLY A 81 -16.54 7.61 13.94
C GLY A 81 -17.33 7.74 12.64
N GLY A 82 -17.99 6.65 12.25
CA GLY A 82 -18.74 6.54 10.99
C GLY A 82 -17.90 6.09 9.79
N GLU A 83 -18.56 5.85 8.67
CA GLU A 83 -17.95 5.33 7.43
C GLU A 83 -17.36 6.47 6.58
N ALA A 84 -16.07 6.41 6.28
CA ALA A 84 -15.38 7.39 5.44
C ALA A 84 -15.49 7.06 3.95
N TYR A 85 -15.38 5.78 3.60
CA TYR A 85 -15.55 5.27 2.25
C TYR A 85 -15.85 3.77 2.32
N ARG A 86 -16.72 3.28 1.44
CA ARG A 86 -17.10 1.87 1.36
C ARG A 86 -16.74 1.33 -0.02
N TYR A 87 -15.87 0.33 -0.04
CA TYR A 87 -15.58 -0.40 -1.26
C TYR A 87 -16.37 -1.70 -1.28
N HIS A 88 -17.19 -1.88 -2.32
CA HIS A 88 -17.82 -3.15 -2.64
C HIS A 88 -16.87 -3.96 -3.52
N LEU A 89 -16.20 -4.94 -2.93
CA LEU A 89 -15.10 -5.68 -3.54
C LEU A 89 -15.50 -7.13 -3.77
N ARG A 90 -14.96 -7.72 -4.83
CA ARG A 90 -15.03 -9.16 -5.09
C ARG A 90 -13.64 -9.69 -5.32
N VAL A 91 -13.16 -10.59 -4.45
CA VAL A 91 -11.94 -11.35 -4.70
C VAL A 91 -12.33 -12.69 -5.30
N ARG A 92 -11.81 -12.99 -6.48
CA ARG A 92 -12.13 -14.24 -7.18
C ARG A 92 -10.98 -14.72 -8.03
N GLU A 93 -11.06 -15.97 -8.46
CA GLU A 93 -10.13 -16.49 -9.46
C GLU A 93 -10.27 -15.77 -10.81
N ALA A 94 -9.14 -15.62 -11.50
CA ALA A 94 -9.11 -15.10 -12.87
C ALA A 94 -9.67 -16.14 -13.85
N MET A 95 -10.74 -15.79 -14.55
CA MET A 95 -11.49 -16.72 -15.40
C MET A 95 -11.47 -16.28 -16.85
N TYR A 96 -11.65 -14.99 -17.11
CA TYR A 96 -11.87 -14.45 -18.45
C TYR A 96 -10.60 -13.83 -19.01
N GLU A 97 -10.50 -13.73 -20.34
CA GLU A 97 -9.35 -13.08 -20.99
C GLU A 97 -9.11 -11.68 -20.43
N SER A 98 -10.17 -10.87 -20.26
CA SER A 98 -10.13 -9.53 -19.69
C SER A 98 -9.58 -9.44 -18.27
N ASP A 99 -9.61 -10.53 -17.49
CA ASP A 99 -8.94 -10.57 -16.19
C ASP A 99 -7.43 -10.62 -16.36
N TYR A 100 -6.95 -11.42 -17.31
CA TYR A 100 -5.51 -11.53 -17.59
C TYR A 100 -4.97 -10.33 -18.37
N GLU A 101 -5.80 -9.66 -19.19
CA GLU A 101 -5.48 -8.34 -19.76
C GLU A 101 -5.21 -7.34 -18.63
N ALA A 102 -6.11 -7.25 -17.65
CA ALA A 102 -5.93 -6.38 -16.48
C ALA A 102 -4.72 -6.78 -15.61
N ILE A 103 -4.42 -8.07 -15.46
CA ILE A 103 -3.21 -8.53 -14.77
C ILE A 103 -1.95 -8.06 -15.51
N ALA A 104 -1.93 -8.15 -16.84
CA ALA A 104 -0.80 -7.66 -17.64
C ALA A 104 -0.61 -6.15 -17.50
N GLU A 105 -1.69 -5.39 -17.51
CA GLU A 105 -1.67 -3.95 -17.25
C GLU A 105 -1.19 -3.64 -15.83
N LEU A 106 -1.60 -4.40 -14.81
CA LEU A 106 -1.15 -4.17 -13.44
C LEU A 106 0.35 -4.50 -13.26
N GLU A 107 0.86 -5.53 -13.94
CA GLU A 107 2.27 -5.95 -13.81
C GLU A 107 3.25 -4.89 -14.31
N GLN A 108 2.83 -3.98 -15.20
CA GLN A 108 3.66 -2.85 -15.63
C GLN A 108 3.99 -1.89 -14.47
N PHE A 109 3.16 -1.85 -13.43
CA PHE A 109 3.41 -1.08 -12.21
C PHE A 109 4.27 -1.83 -11.19
N HIS A 110 4.66 -3.07 -11.47
CA HIS A 110 5.44 -3.88 -10.56
C HIS A 110 6.93 -3.50 -10.62
N TYR A 111 7.41 -2.85 -9.57
CA TYR A 111 8.80 -2.37 -9.42
C TYR A 111 9.88 -3.47 -9.44
N ALA A 112 9.51 -4.75 -9.38
CA ALA A 112 10.44 -5.90 -9.42
C ALA A 112 10.32 -6.73 -10.72
N SER A 113 9.73 -6.16 -11.77
CA SER A 113 9.80 -6.75 -13.12
C SER A 113 11.09 -6.30 -13.81
N ASP A 114 12.04 -7.22 -14.00
CA ASP A 114 13.22 -6.99 -14.86
C ASP A 114 12.84 -6.88 -16.36
N LYS A 115 11.56 -7.06 -16.70
CA LYS A 115 11.06 -7.08 -18.08
C LYS A 115 10.29 -5.79 -18.38
N GLU A 116 10.75 -5.07 -19.40
CA GLU A 116 10.01 -3.93 -19.99
C GLU A 116 8.65 -4.38 -20.57
N VAL A 117 8.56 -5.64 -21.01
CA VAL A 117 7.34 -6.23 -21.58
C VAL A 117 6.93 -7.53 -20.87
N VAL A 118 5.73 -7.52 -20.28
CA VAL A 118 5.21 -8.53 -19.35
C VAL A 118 4.22 -9.52 -19.99
N ALA A 119 3.61 -9.19 -21.14
CA ALA A 119 2.66 -10.07 -21.82
C ALA A 119 3.03 -10.36 -23.28
N LEU A 120 2.75 -11.59 -23.68
CA LEU A 120 2.79 -12.05 -25.07
C LEU A 120 1.36 -12.22 -25.56
N TRP A 121 1.11 -11.70 -26.75
CA TRP A 121 -0.16 -11.75 -27.45
C TRP A 121 0.01 -12.48 -28.76
N VAL A 122 -1.04 -13.10 -29.27
CA VAL A 122 -1.01 -13.76 -30.58
C VAL A 122 -2.19 -13.28 -31.39
N CYS A 123 -1.92 -12.86 -32.63
CA CYS A 123 -2.98 -12.53 -33.56
C CYS A 123 -3.59 -13.84 -34.09
N PRO A 124 -4.89 -14.10 -33.90
CA PRO A 124 -5.53 -15.30 -34.43
C PRO A 124 -5.62 -15.30 -35.96
N ARG A 125 -5.50 -14.12 -36.61
CA ARG A 125 -5.61 -13.98 -38.07
C ARG A 125 -4.32 -14.34 -38.81
N CYS A 126 -3.17 -13.85 -38.33
CA CYS A 126 -1.87 -14.04 -39.00
C CYS A 126 -0.86 -14.82 -38.14
N HIS A 127 -1.27 -15.26 -36.95
CA HIS A 127 -0.46 -16.03 -35.99
C HIS A 127 0.82 -15.33 -35.48
N LYS A 128 0.99 -14.03 -35.80
CA LYS A 128 2.09 -13.21 -35.28
C LYS A 128 2.00 -13.09 -33.76
N THR A 129 3.11 -13.33 -33.07
CA THR A 129 3.23 -13.07 -31.63
C THR A 129 3.70 -11.63 -31.42
N LEU A 130 2.99 -10.87 -30.59
CA LEU A 130 3.26 -9.47 -30.26
C LEU A 130 3.61 -9.38 -28.78
N ALA A 131 4.63 -8.60 -28.43
CA ALA A 131 5.01 -8.35 -27.05
C ALA A 131 4.54 -6.95 -26.66
N ALA A 132 3.61 -6.83 -25.72
CA ALA A 132 3.08 -5.55 -25.25
C ALA A 132 2.47 -5.68 -23.84
N ASN A 133 2.45 -4.58 -23.06
CA ASN A 133 1.85 -4.56 -21.71
C ASN A 133 0.34 -4.27 -21.73
N ALA A 134 -0.14 -3.65 -22.79
CA ALA A 134 -1.56 -3.47 -23.10
C ALA A 134 -1.89 -4.27 -24.37
N LYS A 135 -3.18 -4.56 -24.58
CA LYS A 135 -3.65 -5.32 -25.75
C LYS A 135 -3.28 -4.60 -27.05
N PRO A 136 -2.39 -5.15 -27.89
CA PRO A 136 -1.99 -4.50 -29.13
C PRO A 136 -2.99 -4.81 -30.26
N LEU A 137 -3.18 -3.85 -31.15
CA LEU A 137 -3.73 -4.12 -32.47
C LEU A 137 -2.62 -4.72 -33.35
N CYS A 138 -2.90 -5.81 -34.05
CA CYS A 138 -1.94 -6.37 -34.99
C CYS A 138 -1.93 -5.57 -36.29
N ASP A 139 -0.76 -5.46 -36.93
CA ASP A 139 -0.59 -4.77 -38.23
C ASP A 139 -1.53 -5.27 -39.34
N CYS A 140 -2.04 -6.51 -39.25
CA CYS A 140 -3.02 -7.06 -40.17
C CYS A 140 -4.48 -6.68 -39.84
N GLY A 141 -4.70 -5.74 -38.91
CA GLY A 141 -6.01 -5.33 -38.41
C GLY A 141 -6.72 -6.38 -37.52
N GLY A 142 -6.01 -7.44 -37.10
CA GLY A 142 -6.57 -8.48 -36.24
C GLY A 142 -6.42 -8.13 -34.75
N GLU A 143 -7.47 -8.37 -33.98
CA GLU A 143 -7.43 -8.22 -32.51
C GLU A 143 -6.61 -9.34 -31.88
N ALA A 144 -5.53 -8.98 -31.17
CA ALA A 144 -4.64 -9.95 -30.56
C ALA A 144 -5.27 -10.60 -29.32
N ARG A 145 -5.01 -11.89 -29.10
CA ARG A 145 -5.45 -12.65 -27.92
C ARG A 145 -4.29 -12.86 -26.98
N LEU A 146 -4.54 -12.88 -25.67
CA LEU A 146 -3.49 -13.08 -24.69
C LEU A 146 -2.96 -14.52 -24.77
N LYS A 147 -1.65 -14.66 -25.04
CA LYS A 147 -0.97 -15.95 -25.11
C LYS A 147 -0.39 -16.33 -23.75
N GLU A 148 0.40 -15.45 -23.13
CA GLU A 148 1.12 -15.74 -21.89
C GLU A 148 1.47 -14.48 -21.11
N ILE A 149 1.37 -14.56 -19.77
CA ILE A 149 2.00 -13.61 -18.85
C ILE A 149 3.41 -14.11 -18.56
N ARG A 150 4.42 -13.36 -19.01
CA ARG A 150 5.84 -13.76 -18.88
C ARG A 150 6.21 -13.96 -17.41
N GLY A 151 6.89 -15.06 -17.11
CA GLY A 151 7.34 -15.39 -15.76
C GLY A 151 6.25 -16.00 -14.86
N SER A 152 5.07 -16.30 -15.40
CA SER A 152 4.13 -17.25 -14.81
C SER A 152 4.37 -18.63 -15.40
N THR A 153 4.17 -19.68 -14.60
CA THR A 153 4.33 -21.07 -15.08
C THR A 153 2.95 -21.66 -15.40
N PRO A 154 2.84 -22.75 -16.18
CA PRO A 154 1.57 -23.44 -16.37
C PRO A 154 0.87 -23.84 -15.06
N ALA A 155 1.62 -24.00 -13.96
CA ALA A 155 1.12 -24.32 -12.63
C ALA A 155 0.56 -23.12 -11.84
N SER A 156 0.84 -21.89 -12.29
CA SER A 156 0.39 -20.68 -11.59
C SER A 156 -1.13 -20.52 -11.68
N ARG A 157 -1.78 -20.12 -10.58
CA ARG A 157 -3.17 -19.63 -10.57
C ARG A 157 -3.24 -18.22 -10.00
N PHE A 158 -4.30 -17.51 -10.36
CA PHE A 158 -4.41 -16.07 -10.12
C PHE A 158 -5.73 -15.73 -9.41
N LEU A 159 -5.64 -14.91 -8.37
CA LEU A 159 -6.76 -14.17 -7.80
C LEU A 159 -6.73 -12.74 -8.32
N VAL A 160 -7.90 -12.18 -8.59
CA VAL A 160 -8.11 -10.77 -8.92
C VAL A 160 -9.00 -10.13 -7.86
N LEU A 161 -8.71 -8.86 -7.56
CA LEU A 161 -9.54 -8.00 -6.71
C LEU A 161 -10.34 -7.06 -7.62
N GLU A 162 -11.63 -7.33 -7.74
CA GLU A 162 -12.57 -6.60 -8.58
C GLU A 162 -13.35 -5.54 -7.77
N LEU A 163 -13.46 -4.33 -8.31
CA LEU A 163 -14.31 -3.25 -7.77
C LEU A 163 -15.68 -3.30 -8.44
N LYS A 164 -16.72 -3.62 -7.66
CA LYS A 164 -18.08 -3.86 -8.17
C LYS A 164 -18.83 -2.56 -8.46
N GLU A 165 -18.75 -1.61 -7.53
CA GLU A 165 -19.42 -0.31 -7.61
C GLU A 165 -18.42 0.78 -7.98
N ARG A 166 -17.89 0.69 -9.21
CA ARG A 166 -16.85 1.59 -9.70
C ARG A 166 -17.44 2.80 -10.41
N LEU A 167 -16.79 3.95 -10.27
CA LEU A 167 -17.03 5.12 -11.12
C LEU A 167 -16.51 4.86 -12.55
N PRO A 168 -17.00 5.58 -13.59
CA PRO A 168 -16.62 5.32 -14.98
C PRO A 168 -15.11 5.37 -15.26
N PHE A 169 -14.37 6.16 -14.48
CA PHE A 169 -12.92 6.33 -14.61
C PHE A 169 -12.09 5.37 -13.74
N GLU A 170 -12.73 4.61 -12.84
CA GLU A 170 -12.02 3.69 -11.94
C GLU A 170 -11.73 2.35 -12.63
N PRO A 171 -10.56 1.74 -12.36
CA PRO A 171 -10.23 0.45 -12.92
C PRO A 171 -11.16 -0.64 -12.37
N ARG A 172 -11.52 -1.59 -13.23
CA ARG A 172 -12.33 -2.76 -12.83
C ARG A 172 -11.58 -3.67 -11.85
N ILE A 173 -10.29 -3.93 -12.11
CA ILE A 173 -9.43 -4.77 -11.29
C ILE A 173 -8.42 -3.88 -10.57
N LEU A 174 -8.48 -3.85 -9.24
CA LEU A 174 -7.63 -3.02 -8.39
C LEU A 174 -6.29 -3.70 -8.05
N GLY A 175 -6.22 -5.02 -8.18
CA GLY A 175 -5.03 -5.79 -7.85
C GLY A 175 -5.18 -7.26 -8.19
N TYR A 176 -4.06 -7.97 -8.14
CA TYR A 176 -4.03 -9.42 -8.35
C TYR A 176 -2.98 -10.09 -7.46
N LEU A 177 -3.17 -11.37 -7.21
CA LEU A 177 -2.22 -12.22 -6.50
C LEU A 177 -2.01 -13.52 -7.27
N ARG A 178 -0.76 -13.98 -7.34
CA ARG A 178 -0.40 -15.26 -7.98
C ARG A 178 0.09 -16.28 -6.97
N LEU A 179 -0.56 -17.45 -6.96
CA LEU A 179 -0.09 -18.64 -6.27
C LEU A 179 0.60 -19.58 -7.23
N ASP A 180 1.77 -20.06 -6.82
CA ASP A 180 2.55 -21.09 -7.51
C ASP A 180 2.74 -22.30 -6.57
N PRO A 181 3.00 -23.51 -7.11
CA PRO A 181 3.57 -24.58 -6.33
C PRO A 181 4.88 -24.15 -5.65
N PRO A 182 5.31 -24.85 -4.59
CA PRO A 182 6.60 -24.60 -3.97
C PRO A 182 7.75 -24.68 -4.97
N ILE A 183 8.74 -23.82 -4.79
CA ILE A 183 10.02 -23.91 -5.49
C ILE A 183 10.64 -25.27 -5.13
N PRO A 184 11.25 -26.02 -6.07
CA PRO A 184 11.81 -27.35 -5.79
C PRO A 184 12.87 -27.36 -4.69
N ARG A 185 13.88 -26.50 -4.79
CA ARG A 185 14.98 -26.43 -3.82
C ARG A 185 15.11 -25.04 -3.21
N MET A 186 15.47 -24.98 -1.94
CA MET A 186 15.64 -23.71 -1.25
C MET A 186 16.83 -23.78 -0.29
N HIS A 187 17.77 -22.87 -0.46
CA HIS A 187 18.98 -22.80 0.35
C HIS A 187 18.98 -21.52 1.18
N ARG A 188 19.49 -21.59 2.41
CA ARG A 188 19.62 -20.45 3.32
C ARG A 188 21.03 -19.87 3.26
N ARG A 189 21.14 -18.54 3.34
CA ARG A 189 22.40 -17.84 3.59
C ARG A 189 22.60 -17.65 5.09
N THR A 190 23.80 -17.97 5.57
CA THR A 190 24.27 -17.75 6.95
C THR A 190 25.65 -17.06 6.91
N PRO A 191 26.11 -16.46 8.02
CA PRO A 191 27.49 -15.96 8.14
C PRO A 191 28.56 -17.01 7.82
N GLU A 192 28.29 -18.28 8.12
CA GLU A 192 29.19 -19.42 7.97
C GLU A 192 29.13 -20.07 6.58
N GLY A 193 28.16 -19.69 5.74
CA GLY A 193 28.02 -20.17 4.37
C GLY A 193 26.59 -20.42 3.93
N ILE A 194 26.41 -21.31 2.95
CA ILE A 194 25.11 -21.67 2.39
C ILE A 194 24.69 -23.03 2.93
N GLU A 195 23.52 -23.08 3.56
CA GLU A 195 22.90 -24.32 3.98
C GLU A 195 21.88 -24.78 2.93
N ARG A 196 22.06 -26.02 2.47
CA ARG A 196 21.21 -26.60 1.43
C ARG A 196 19.90 -27.13 2.00
N ASP A 197 18.87 -27.06 1.15
CA ASP A 197 17.51 -27.58 1.37
C ASP A 197 16.93 -27.33 2.77
N ILE A 198 17.14 -26.10 3.27
CA ILE A 198 16.81 -25.68 4.64
C ILE A 198 15.34 -25.96 5.01
N ARG A 199 14.41 -25.89 4.06
CA ARG A 199 12.99 -26.14 4.33
C ARG A 199 12.71 -27.55 4.83
N GLU A 200 13.46 -28.55 4.33
CA GLU A 200 13.32 -29.96 4.71
C GLU A 200 13.89 -30.23 6.12
N ARG A 201 14.65 -29.28 6.67
CA ARG A 201 15.06 -29.29 8.08
C ARG A 201 13.99 -28.69 9.00
N ILE A 202 13.06 -27.91 8.46
CA ILE A 202 12.01 -27.20 9.22
C ILE A 202 10.69 -27.98 9.18
N PHE A 203 10.31 -28.45 7.99
CA PHE A 203 9.02 -29.08 7.71
C PHE A 203 9.23 -30.45 7.01
N PRO A 204 8.22 -31.33 7.02
CA PRO A 204 8.26 -32.60 6.30
C PRO A 204 8.59 -32.44 4.81
N PRO A 205 9.51 -33.25 4.24
CA PRO A 205 9.91 -33.11 2.83
C PRO A 205 8.76 -33.28 1.83
N ASP A 206 7.80 -34.16 2.12
CA ASP A 206 6.64 -34.43 1.29
C ASP A 206 5.66 -33.25 1.21
N TRP A 207 5.83 -32.20 2.02
CA TRP A 207 5.07 -30.95 1.85
C TRP A 207 5.51 -30.16 0.63
N PHE A 208 6.76 -30.35 0.19
CA PHE A 208 7.33 -29.63 -0.96
C PHE A 208 7.55 -30.51 -2.18
N HIS A 209 7.38 -31.83 -2.05
CA HIS A 209 7.64 -32.79 -3.13
C HIS A 209 6.51 -33.80 -3.26
N PRO A 210 6.25 -34.30 -4.48
CA PRO A 210 6.74 -33.80 -5.77
C PRO A 210 6.15 -32.41 -6.12
N THR A 211 6.99 -31.51 -6.62
CA THR A 211 6.59 -30.17 -7.10
C THR A 211 6.88 -29.95 -8.58
N TYR A 212 6.49 -28.79 -9.10
CA TYR A 212 6.74 -28.38 -10.47
C TYR A 212 8.19 -27.87 -10.64
N GLU A 213 8.98 -28.59 -11.43
CA GLU A 213 10.39 -28.26 -11.73
C GLU A 213 10.59 -27.53 -13.07
N GLY A 214 9.50 -27.28 -13.82
CA GLY A 214 9.60 -26.79 -15.21
C GLY A 214 9.91 -27.91 -16.21
N GLY A 215 10.21 -27.53 -17.45
CA GLY A 215 10.56 -28.46 -18.53
C GLY A 215 9.71 -28.29 -19.79
N ALA A 216 10.14 -28.93 -20.88
CA ALA A 216 9.48 -28.86 -22.19
C ALA A 216 8.09 -29.55 -22.19
N ASP A 217 7.91 -30.59 -21.37
CA ASP A 217 6.65 -31.32 -21.20
C ASP A 217 5.96 -30.91 -19.89
N TRP A 218 5.36 -29.72 -19.89
CA TRP A 218 4.72 -29.15 -18.72
C TRP A 218 3.54 -29.99 -18.22
N GLU A 219 2.85 -30.73 -19.11
CA GLU A 219 1.71 -31.58 -18.74
C GLU A 219 2.16 -32.73 -17.84
N LYS A 220 3.21 -33.47 -18.25
CA LYS A 220 3.76 -34.55 -17.42
C LYS A 220 4.31 -34.02 -16.09
N ALA A 221 4.90 -32.82 -16.09
CA ALA A 221 5.39 -32.20 -14.86
C ALA A 221 4.23 -31.87 -13.90
N LEU A 222 3.16 -31.23 -14.39
CA LEU A 222 1.95 -30.95 -13.61
C LEU A 222 1.26 -32.22 -13.08
N ASP A 223 1.32 -33.31 -13.85
CA ASP A 223 0.74 -34.58 -13.46
C ASP A 223 1.42 -35.22 -12.23
N ARG A 224 2.62 -34.78 -11.88
CA ARG A 224 3.32 -35.28 -10.70
C ARG A 224 3.14 -34.38 -9.48
N VAL A 225 2.69 -33.14 -9.64
CA VAL A 225 2.63 -32.18 -8.53
C VAL A 225 1.60 -32.58 -7.47
N HIS A 226 2.07 -32.73 -6.22
CA HIS A 226 1.22 -33.10 -5.08
C HIS A 226 1.76 -32.53 -3.75
N THR A 227 1.95 -31.22 -3.72
CA THR A 227 2.55 -30.52 -2.58
C THR A 227 1.54 -30.16 -1.49
N ALA A 228 1.98 -30.11 -0.24
CA ALA A 228 1.21 -29.64 0.91
C ALA A 228 1.53 -28.17 1.30
N ALA A 229 2.35 -27.49 0.48
CA ALA A 229 2.68 -26.08 0.64
C ALA A 229 2.29 -25.29 -0.61
N SER A 230 2.16 -23.97 -0.47
CA SER A 230 1.90 -23.06 -1.59
C SER A 230 2.80 -21.82 -1.49
N ARG A 231 3.09 -21.21 -2.63
CA ARG A 231 3.92 -20.01 -2.70
C ARG A 231 3.15 -18.82 -3.24
N ILE A 232 3.08 -17.74 -2.48
CA ILE A 232 2.71 -16.43 -3.03
C ILE A 232 3.90 -15.93 -3.84
N ALA A 233 3.73 -15.88 -5.15
CA ALA A 233 4.78 -15.51 -6.09
C ALA A 233 4.74 -14.03 -6.46
N ARG A 234 3.54 -13.45 -6.50
CA ARG A 234 3.28 -12.05 -6.87
C ARG A 234 2.09 -11.52 -6.08
N VAL A 235 2.18 -10.27 -5.65
CA VAL A 235 1.06 -9.48 -5.14
C VAL A 235 1.22 -8.08 -5.71
N VAL A 236 0.26 -7.65 -6.52
CA VAL A 236 0.31 -6.33 -7.18
C VAL A 236 -1.02 -5.63 -6.95
N VAL A 237 -0.94 -4.37 -6.55
CA VAL A 237 -2.10 -3.48 -6.38
C VAL A 237 -1.83 -2.22 -7.19
N HIS A 238 -2.89 -1.71 -7.81
CA HIS A 238 -2.90 -0.47 -8.56
C HIS A 238 -2.30 0.67 -7.72
N PRO A 239 -1.38 1.49 -8.26
CA PRO A 239 -0.63 2.50 -7.51
C PRO A 239 -1.49 3.38 -6.59
N ASP A 240 -2.62 3.89 -7.10
CA ASP A 240 -3.51 4.80 -6.36
C ASP A 240 -4.16 4.15 -5.12
N TYR A 241 -4.27 2.82 -5.12
CA TYR A 241 -4.96 2.04 -4.09
C TYR A 241 -4.01 1.24 -3.18
N ARG A 242 -2.69 1.30 -3.37
CA ARG A 242 -1.71 0.46 -2.63
C ARG A 242 -1.79 0.59 -1.11
N SER A 243 -2.12 1.77 -0.64
CA SER A 243 -2.23 2.11 0.78
C SER A 243 -3.63 1.86 1.38
N GLU A 244 -4.60 1.42 0.58
CA GLU A 244 -5.92 1.04 1.08
C GLU A 244 -5.90 -0.35 1.75
N GLY A 245 -4.73 -0.97 1.88
CA GLY A 245 -4.59 -2.28 2.52
C GLY A 245 -5.02 -3.45 1.64
N PHE A 246 -5.40 -3.20 0.38
CA PHE A 246 -5.88 -4.21 -0.56
C PHE A 246 -4.89 -5.33 -0.87
N GLY A 247 -3.59 -5.08 -0.74
CA GLY A 247 -2.64 -6.17 -0.86
C GLY A 247 -2.81 -7.16 0.31
N ALA A 248 -3.02 -6.67 1.53
CA ALA A 248 -3.06 -7.51 2.73
C ALA A 248 -4.36 -8.33 2.69
N LEU A 249 -5.43 -7.69 2.24
CA LEU A 249 -6.68 -8.34 1.87
C LEU A 249 -6.46 -9.44 0.81
N LEU A 250 -5.77 -9.17 -0.29
CA LEU A 250 -5.46 -10.19 -1.31
C LEU A 250 -4.69 -11.37 -0.72
N VAL A 251 -3.70 -11.11 0.14
CA VAL A 251 -2.96 -12.16 0.84
C VAL A 251 -3.88 -12.98 1.75
N GLN A 252 -4.73 -12.34 2.55
CA GLN A 252 -5.71 -13.03 3.41
C GLN A 252 -6.63 -13.95 2.59
N MET A 253 -7.19 -13.44 1.49
CA MET A 253 -8.04 -14.22 0.60
C MET A 253 -7.27 -15.38 -0.06
N ALA A 254 -5.99 -15.19 -0.37
CA ALA A 254 -5.16 -16.27 -0.89
C ALA A 254 -4.86 -17.36 0.15
N LEU A 255 -4.75 -17.01 1.44
CA LEU A 255 -4.63 -17.99 2.53
C LEU A 255 -5.92 -18.80 2.68
N GLU A 256 -7.09 -18.15 2.63
CA GLU A 256 -8.40 -18.83 2.62
C GLU A 256 -8.53 -19.75 1.40
N TRP A 257 -8.18 -19.26 0.21
CA TRP A 257 -8.22 -20.04 -1.01
C TRP A 257 -7.28 -21.26 -0.95
N ALA A 258 -6.05 -21.10 -0.44
CA ALA A 258 -5.12 -22.21 -0.24
C ALA A 258 -5.67 -23.25 0.75
N LYS A 259 -6.26 -22.79 1.87
CA LYS A 259 -6.83 -23.64 2.91
C LYS A 259 -8.06 -24.41 2.44
N GLU A 260 -9.04 -23.72 1.86
CA GLU A 260 -10.31 -24.31 1.46
C GLU A 260 -10.20 -25.14 0.18
N ARG A 261 -9.37 -24.68 -0.76
CA ARG A 261 -9.33 -25.24 -2.12
C ARG A 261 -8.06 -25.98 -2.44
N GLY A 262 -7.12 -26.12 -1.50
CA GLY A 262 -5.83 -26.75 -1.76
C GLY A 262 -5.00 -26.03 -2.83
N ALA A 263 -5.25 -24.73 -3.05
CA ALA A 263 -4.69 -23.99 -4.18
C ALA A 263 -3.14 -23.91 -4.11
N PRO A 264 -2.42 -23.93 -5.25
CA PRO A 264 -2.97 -23.82 -6.61
C PRO A 264 -3.49 -25.14 -7.20
N GLU A 265 -2.97 -26.30 -6.82
CA GLU A 265 -3.27 -27.57 -7.51
C GLU A 265 -4.64 -28.14 -7.13
N GLY A 266 -5.10 -27.82 -5.93
CA GLY A 266 -6.33 -28.33 -5.32
C GLY A 266 -6.34 -29.81 -5.01
N ARG A 267 -5.18 -30.48 -5.14
CA ARG A 267 -5.02 -31.93 -5.03
C ARG A 267 -4.62 -32.45 -3.65
N ARG A 268 -4.28 -31.54 -2.74
CA ARG A 268 -3.83 -31.84 -1.39
C ARG A 268 -4.15 -30.66 -0.49
N GLU A 269 -4.48 -30.96 0.75
CA GLU A 269 -4.59 -29.94 1.79
C GLU A 269 -3.26 -29.20 1.96
N LYS A 270 -3.34 -27.89 2.22
CA LYS A 270 -2.16 -27.04 2.39
C LYS A 270 -1.90 -26.80 3.88
N HIS A 271 -0.72 -27.16 4.33
CA HIS A 271 -0.23 -26.94 5.69
C HIS A 271 0.40 -25.56 5.84
N LEU A 272 1.04 -25.02 4.80
CA LEU A 272 1.66 -23.69 4.86
C LEU A 272 1.61 -22.92 3.54
N VAL A 273 1.62 -21.60 3.66
CA VAL A 273 1.86 -20.68 2.54
C VAL A 273 3.11 -19.87 2.83
N TYR A 274 4.01 -19.75 1.86
CA TYR A 274 5.22 -18.94 2.02
C TYR A 274 5.40 -17.97 0.87
N THR A 275 6.27 -16.98 1.08
CA THR A 275 6.62 -15.97 0.07
C THR A 275 8.11 -15.65 0.13
N ILE A 276 8.65 -15.16 -0.98
CA ILE A 276 10.01 -14.61 -1.07
C ILE A 276 9.87 -13.16 -1.52
N ALA A 277 10.13 -12.21 -0.62
CA ALA A 277 9.72 -10.83 -0.84
C ALA A 277 10.75 -9.82 -0.33
N GLN A 278 11.64 -9.34 -1.21
CA GLN A 278 12.67 -8.34 -0.84
C GLN A 278 12.08 -7.07 -0.22
N MET A 279 10.92 -6.63 -0.70
CA MET A 279 10.20 -5.46 -0.17
C MET A 279 9.80 -5.59 1.30
N ALA A 280 9.68 -6.83 1.82
CA ALA A 280 9.22 -7.08 3.19
C ALA A 280 10.21 -6.55 4.25
N ARG A 281 11.46 -6.25 3.85
CA ARG A 281 12.44 -5.55 4.69
C ARG A 281 12.05 -4.10 5.00
N TYR A 282 11.32 -3.47 4.08
CA TYR A 282 11.00 -2.04 4.12
C TYR A 282 9.51 -1.79 4.37
N HIS A 283 8.68 -2.84 4.38
CA HIS A 283 7.26 -2.72 4.62
C HIS A 283 6.71 -3.97 5.35
N PRO A 284 6.07 -3.84 6.53
CA PRO A 284 5.60 -4.96 7.36
C PRO A 284 4.29 -5.58 6.85
N PHE A 285 4.09 -5.58 5.53
CA PHE A 285 2.83 -5.93 4.90
C PHE A 285 2.41 -7.39 5.19
N PHE A 286 3.33 -8.34 4.94
CA PHE A 286 3.09 -9.76 5.18
C PHE A 286 3.00 -10.06 6.68
N GLU A 287 3.82 -9.40 7.50
CA GLU A 287 3.83 -9.60 8.96
C GLU A 287 2.54 -9.12 9.62
N LYS A 288 1.94 -8.02 9.13
CA LYS A 288 0.62 -7.57 9.57
C LYS A 288 -0.50 -8.59 9.31
N VAL A 289 -0.36 -9.40 8.26
CA VAL A 289 -1.28 -10.51 7.97
C VAL A 289 -0.98 -11.73 8.87
N GLY A 290 0.20 -11.79 9.48
CA GLY A 290 0.62 -12.86 10.39
C GLY A 290 1.74 -13.76 9.84
N PHE A 291 2.33 -13.44 8.69
CA PHE A 291 3.51 -14.15 8.22
C PHE A 291 4.68 -13.92 9.19
N ARG A 292 5.50 -14.96 9.38
CA ARG A 292 6.75 -14.90 10.15
C ARG A 292 7.93 -15.02 9.22
N TYR A 293 8.94 -14.20 9.45
CA TYR A 293 10.23 -14.31 8.77
C TYR A 293 10.99 -15.56 9.23
N LEU A 294 11.55 -16.31 8.27
CA LEU A 294 12.29 -17.54 8.56
C LEU A 294 13.80 -17.35 8.40
N PHE A 295 14.21 -16.90 7.22
CA PHE A 295 15.60 -16.79 6.82
C PHE A 295 15.72 -16.10 5.46
N ASP A 296 16.94 -15.74 5.08
CA ASP A 296 17.27 -15.29 3.74
C ASP A 296 17.70 -16.46 2.84
N THR A 297 17.24 -16.46 1.59
CA THR A 297 17.73 -17.39 0.57
C THR A 297 19.23 -17.24 0.36
N ALA A 298 19.89 -18.19 -0.32
CA ALA A 298 21.29 -18.06 -0.74
C ALA A 298 21.59 -16.74 -1.49
N SER A 299 20.61 -16.22 -2.23
CA SER A 299 20.67 -14.93 -2.93
C SER A 299 20.31 -13.70 -2.07
N GLY A 300 20.12 -13.87 -0.76
CA GLY A 300 19.83 -12.80 0.19
C GLY A 300 18.38 -12.30 0.20
N ARG A 301 17.44 -13.06 -0.40
CA ARG A 301 16.03 -12.68 -0.45
C ARG A 301 15.28 -13.24 0.77
N PRO A 302 14.50 -12.44 1.51
CA PRO A 302 13.85 -12.91 2.72
C PRO A 302 12.70 -13.85 2.40
N VAL A 303 12.62 -14.93 3.18
CA VAL A 303 11.55 -15.93 3.15
C VAL A 303 10.65 -15.71 4.36
N LEU A 304 9.34 -15.58 4.12
CA LEU A 304 8.33 -15.50 5.16
C LEU A 304 7.30 -16.62 4.97
N ALA A 305 6.76 -17.16 6.05
CA ALA A 305 5.75 -18.22 6.02
C ALA A 305 4.57 -17.95 6.95
N TYR A 306 3.42 -18.48 6.57
CA TYR A 306 2.18 -18.48 7.32
C TYR A 306 1.70 -19.93 7.49
N PRO A 307 1.50 -20.42 8.72
CA PRO A 307 0.97 -21.77 8.97
C PRO A 307 -0.56 -21.79 8.78
N LEU A 308 -1.06 -22.70 7.95
CA LEU A 308 -2.50 -22.92 7.76
C LEU A 308 -3.07 -23.97 8.73
N THR A 309 -2.22 -24.89 9.20
CA THR A 309 -2.54 -25.97 10.14
C THR A 309 -1.77 -25.80 11.46
N GLU A 310 -2.24 -26.48 12.52
CA GLU A 310 -1.54 -26.48 13.82
C GLU A 310 -0.15 -27.12 13.72
N GLU A 311 -0.05 -28.24 13.00
CA GLU A 311 1.22 -28.92 12.75
C GLU A 311 2.26 -27.98 12.13
N ALA A 312 1.89 -27.20 11.10
CA ALA A 312 2.79 -26.21 10.52
C ALA A 312 3.20 -25.11 11.50
N ARG A 313 2.29 -24.71 12.41
CA ARG A 313 2.58 -23.72 13.45
C ARG A 313 3.59 -24.27 14.45
N GLU A 314 3.45 -25.52 14.88
CA GLU A 314 4.39 -26.16 15.79
C GLU A 314 5.79 -26.28 15.19
N HIS A 315 5.90 -26.69 13.92
CA HIS A 315 7.17 -26.72 13.19
C HIS A 315 7.84 -25.33 13.13
N LEU A 316 7.04 -24.31 12.81
CA LEU A 316 7.50 -22.93 12.73
C LEU A 316 7.99 -22.39 14.07
N GLU A 317 7.21 -22.55 15.13
CA GLU A 317 7.56 -22.09 16.48
C GLU A 317 8.77 -22.84 17.04
N ARG A 318 8.89 -24.15 16.79
CA ARG A 318 10.08 -24.92 17.14
C ARG A 318 11.31 -24.34 16.46
N PHE A 319 11.25 -24.15 15.14
CA PHE A 319 12.36 -23.59 14.37
C PHE A 319 12.78 -22.20 14.88
N LEU A 320 11.83 -21.30 15.10
CA LEU A 320 12.11 -19.95 15.61
C LEU A 320 12.72 -19.95 17.03
N LYS A 321 12.55 -21.03 17.81
CA LYS A 321 13.13 -21.16 19.16
C LYS A 321 14.49 -21.87 19.16
N THR A 322 14.66 -22.89 18.32
CA THR A 322 15.82 -23.79 18.40
C THR A 322 16.92 -23.44 17.40
N ASP A 323 16.60 -22.84 16.26
CA ASP A 323 17.60 -22.50 15.26
C ASP A 323 18.45 -21.28 15.72
N PRO A 324 19.79 -21.37 15.63
CA PRO A 324 20.68 -20.36 16.20
C PRO A 324 20.53 -18.97 15.58
N TYR A 325 20.14 -18.88 14.31
CA TYR A 325 19.92 -17.61 13.60
C TYR A 325 18.47 -17.15 13.73
N ALA A 326 17.51 -18.08 13.63
CA ALA A 326 16.10 -17.73 13.63
C ALA A 326 15.62 -17.13 14.97
N ARG A 327 16.21 -17.60 16.07
CA ARG A 327 15.91 -17.09 17.42
C ARG A 327 16.24 -15.61 17.61
N GLU A 328 17.25 -15.08 16.91
CA GLU A 328 17.70 -13.68 17.06
C GLU A 328 16.67 -12.69 16.54
N HIS A 329 15.96 -13.06 15.47
CA HIS A 329 14.92 -12.23 14.89
C HIS A 329 13.51 -12.61 15.37
N GLY A 330 13.32 -13.80 15.94
CA GLY A 330 12.05 -14.23 16.55
C GLY A 330 10.86 -14.15 15.58
N GLY A 331 11.10 -14.46 14.31
CA GLY A 331 10.09 -14.36 13.26
C GLY A 331 9.79 -12.95 12.74
N ARG A 332 10.52 -11.90 13.17
CA ARG A 332 10.33 -10.52 12.70
C ARG A 332 11.42 -10.08 11.72
N LEU A 333 11.03 -9.63 10.54
CA LEU A 333 11.90 -9.04 9.53
C LEU A 333 11.88 -7.51 9.58
N PHE A 334 10.70 -6.89 9.50
CA PHE A 334 10.61 -5.44 9.47
C PHE A 334 10.88 -4.88 10.86
N ARG A 335 11.77 -3.90 10.93
CA ARG A 335 12.01 -3.08 12.12
C ARG A 335 11.91 -1.61 11.70
N PRO A 336 11.15 -0.77 12.42
CA PRO A 336 11.16 0.67 12.17
C PRO A 336 12.59 1.20 12.23
N ARG A 337 13.00 1.97 11.22
CA ARG A 337 14.36 2.50 11.10
C ARG A 337 14.43 4.01 11.29
N PHE A 338 13.31 4.72 11.17
CA PHE A 338 13.26 6.14 11.51
C PHE A 338 13.66 6.40 12.97
N GLY A 339 13.27 5.49 13.88
CA GLY A 339 13.68 5.53 15.29
C GLY A 339 13.00 6.64 16.10
N ARG A 340 13.50 6.85 17.33
CA ARG A 340 13.09 7.96 18.19
C ARG A 340 13.94 9.20 17.94
N VAL A 341 13.34 10.36 18.11
CA VAL A 341 14.03 11.65 18.12
C VAL A 341 14.31 12.09 19.55
N GLU A 342 15.29 12.98 19.72
CA GLU A 342 15.39 13.77 20.94
C GLU A 342 14.24 14.79 20.94
N GLY A 343 13.19 14.50 21.70
CA GLY A 343 12.00 15.35 21.80
C GLY A 343 12.25 16.65 22.56
N LEU A 344 11.20 17.45 22.72
CA LEU A 344 11.28 18.66 23.53
C LEU A 344 11.63 18.33 24.99
N LYS A 345 12.58 19.07 25.58
CA LYS A 345 13.00 18.90 26.99
C LYS A 345 11.94 19.34 28.01
N GLY A 346 10.92 20.08 27.57
CA GLY A 346 9.84 20.58 28.40
C GLY A 346 8.68 21.09 27.55
N PRO A 347 7.54 21.47 28.16
CA PRO A 347 6.40 22.01 27.44
C PRO A 347 6.72 23.38 26.83
N ILE A 348 6.01 23.72 25.75
CA ILE A 348 5.97 25.09 25.22
C ILE A 348 4.85 25.83 25.96
N ARG A 349 5.11 27.06 26.43
CA ARG A 349 4.12 27.86 27.17
C ARG A 349 3.99 29.25 26.59
N LEU A 350 2.75 29.64 26.31
CA LEU A 350 2.36 31.01 26.02
C LEU A 350 1.57 31.51 27.23
N LYS A 351 1.95 32.66 27.78
CA LYS A 351 1.29 33.29 28.94
C LYS A 351 0.85 34.71 28.57
N GLY A 352 -0.46 34.95 28.56
CA GLY A 352 -1.05 36.26 28.30
C GLY A 352 -0.57 36.91 27.00
N VAL A 353 -0.38 36.13 25.93
CA VAL A 353 0.30 36.62 24.72
C VAL A 353 -0.62 37.52 23.88
N HIS A 354 -0.13 38.72 23.54
CA HIS A 354 -0.74 39.60 22.54
C HIS A 354 0.14 39.74 21.31
N LYS A 355 -0.49 39.77 20.14
CA LYS A 355 0.21 40.01 18.86
C LYS A 355 -0.70 40.72 17.88
N GLY A 356 -0.23 41.81 17.28
CA GLY A 356 -0.88 42.54 16.21
C GLY A 356 0.06 42.82 15.05
N TYR A 357 -0.52 43.23 13.92
CA TYR A 357 0.23 43.73 12.78
C TYR A 357 -0.28 45.11 12.39
N GLN A 358 0.64 45.96 11.93
CA GLN A 358 0.33 47.28 11.43
C GLN A 358 0.65 47.33 9.93
N SER A 359 -0.32 47.77 9.13
CA SER A 359 -0.15 48.01 7.69
C SER A 359 -0.48 49.46 7.37
N VAL A 360 0.37 50.12 6.59
CA VAL A 360 0.08 51.44 6.03
C VAL A 360 -0.44 51.20 4.61
N LEU A 361 -1.74 51.42 4.42
CA LEU A 361 -2.34 51.43 3.10
C LEU A 361 -2.23 52.86 2.58
N ASP A 362 -1.24 53.13 1.73
CA ASP A 362 -1.10 54.40 1.04
C ASP A 362 -1.55 54.31 -0.43
N LEU A 363 -1.66 55.48 -1.07
CA LEU A 363 -2.04 55.59 -2.48
C LEU A 363 -0.81 55.74 -3.38
N LYS A 364 0.41 55.63 -2.84
CA LYS A 364 1.65 55.91 -3.56
C LYS A 364 1.96 54.74 -4.51
N GLY A 365 2.26 55.06 -5.77
CA GLY A 365 2.55 54.06 -6.81
C GLY A 365 1.34 53.61 -7.63
N LEU A 366 0.12 54.12 -7.36
CA LEU A 366 -1.06 53.94 -8.20
C LEU A 366 -1.11 55.02 -9.31
N SER A 367 -1.74 54.73 -10.46
CA SER A 367 -1.93 55.73 -11.52
C SER A 367 -2.87 56.86 -11.08
N SER A 368 -2.79 58.01 -11.75
CA SER A 368 -3.60 59.20 -11.47
C SER A 368 -5.10 58.90 -11.46
N GLU A 369 -5.57 58.14 -12.43
CA GLU A 369 -7.00 57.81 -12.61
C GLU A 369 -7.50 56.90 -11.49
N VAL A 370 -6.67 55.95 -11.04
CA VAL A 370 -7.00 55.05 -9.92
C VAL A 370 -6.99 55.80 -8.59
N GLN A 371 -6.04 56.71 -8.38
CA GLN A 371 -6.01 57.56 -7.19
C GLN A 371 -7.25 58.46 -7.13
N GLU A 372 -7.63 59.09 -8.23
CA GLU A 372 -8.81 59.95 -8.33
C GLU A 372 -10.11 59.16 -8.06
N ALA A 373 -10.24 57.97 -8.65
CA ALA A 373 -11.37 57.09 -8.38
C ALA A 373 -11.44 56.66 -6.91
N LEU A 374 -10.33 56.25 -6.29
CA LEU A 374 -10.28 55.88 -4.88
C LEU A 374 -10.61 57.06 -3.95
N LEU A 375 -10.13 58.26 -4.27
CA LEU A 375 -10.47 59.48 -3.54
C LEU A 375 -11.95 59.84 -3.68
N ALA A 376 -12.57 59.63 -4.85
CA ALA A 376 -14.00 59.82 -5.06
C ALA A 376 -14.86 58.86 -4.20
N PHE A 377 -14.36 57.65 -3.90
CA PHE A 377 -14.94 56.74 -2.91
C PHE A 377 -14.55 57.07 -1.45
N GLY A 378 -13.84 58.18 -1.21
CA GLY A 378 -13.40 58.60 0.12
C GLY A 378 -12.24 57.78 0.70
N VAL A 379 -11.58 56.94 -0.11
CA VAL A 379 -10.45 56.12 0.32
C VAL A 379 -9.19 57.00 0.39
N ARG A 380 -8.67 57.17 1.62
CA ARG A 380 -7.44 57.91 1.89
C ARG A 380 -6.38 56.99 2.50
N ALA A 381 -5.13 57.44 2.50
CA ALA A 381 -4.05 56.74 3.16
C ALA A 381 -4.42 56.50 4.65
N ARG A 382 -4.36 55.25 5.09
CA ARG A 382 -4.75 54.87 6.45
C ARG A 382 -3.79 53.85 7.04
N ARG A 383 -3.47 54.03 8.32
CA ARG A 383 -2.79 53.02 9.12
C ARG A 383 -3.85 52.06 9.66
N VAL A 384 -3.74 50.79 9.29
CA VAL A 384 -4.63 49.72 9.77
C VAL A 384 -3.85 48.91 10.79
N GLU A 385 -4.33 48.91 12.03
CA GLU A 385 -3.80 48.07 13.10
C GLU A 385 -4.76 46.90 13.32
N ARG A 386 -4.24 45.68 13.24
CA ARG A 386 -5.02 44.47 13.42
C ARG A 386 -4.42 43.66 14.57
N ALA A 387 -5.05 43.72 15.74
CA ALA A 387 -4.76 42.80 16.83
C ALA A 387 -5.22 41.38 16.43
N VAL A 388 -4.27 40.44 16.34
CA VAL A 388 -4.50 39.06 15.89
C VAL A 388 -4.63 38.09 17.07
N LEU A 389 -3.87 38.29 18.15
CA LEU A 389 -3.93 37.52 19.39
C LEU A 389 -4.06 38.48 20.59
N ARG A 390 -4.88 38.11 21.57
CA ARG A 390 -5.25 38.93 22.74
C ARG A 390 -5.25 38.05 23.99
N GLY A 391 -4.21 38.16 24.82
CA GLY A 391 -4.13 37.45 26.11
C GLY A 391 -4.18 35.93 25.96
N VAL A 392 -3.45 35.36 24.99
CA VAL A 392 -3.49 33.92 24.70
C VAL A 392 -2.63 33.14 25.69
N ASP A 393 -3.26 32.20 26.40
CA ASP A 393 -2.61 31.18 27.22
C ASP A 393 -2.68 29.81 26.53
N LEU A 394 -1.55 29.14 26.39
CA LEU A 394 -1.45 27.82 25.73
C LEU A 394 -0.26 27.04 26.27
N GLU A 395 -0.47 25.78 26.62
CA GLU A 395 0.59 24.83 26.97
C GLU A 395 0.58 23.64 26.00
N ILE A 396 1.75 23.33 25.42
CA ILE A 396 1.94 22.22 24.50
C ILE A 396 2.93 21.22 25.13
N PRO A 397 2.45 20.04 25.58
CA PRO A 397 3.32 19.01 26.15
C PRO A 397 4.29 18.41 25.11
N PRO A 398 5.49 17.94 25.51
CA PRO A 398 6.39 17.19 24.64
C PRO A 398 5.73 15.94 24.04
N GLY A 399 6.00 15.67 22.77
CA GLY A 399 5.50 14.48 22.05
C GLY A 399 3.99 14.52 21.75
N SER A 400 3.29 15.61 22.10
CA SER A 400 1.88 15.76 21.81
C SER A 400 1.63 16.12 20.35
N LEU A 401 0.47 15.71 19.84
CA LEU A 401 -0.05 16.17 18.56
C LEU A 401 -1.10 17.25 18.82
N VAL A 402 -0.83 18.46 18.36
CA VAL A 402 -1.70 19.63 18.50
C VAL A 402 -2.20 20.07 17.14
N VAL A 403 -3.50 20.37 17.05
CA VAL A 403 -4.09 20.96 15.84
C VAL A 403 -4.58 22.37 16.13
N LEU A 404 -4.19 23.32 15.28
CA LEU A 404 -4.74 24.68 15.25
C LEU A 404 -5.87 24.72 14.21
N ALA A 405 -7.11 24.81 14.65
CA ALA A 405 -8.30 24.89 13.81
C ALA A 405 -8.89 26.31 13.83
N GLY A 406 -9.40 26.81 12.71
CA GLY A 406 -10.01 28.14 12.65
C GLY A 406 -10.10 28.67 11.22
N ALA A 407 -10.91 29.70 11.02
CA ALA A 407 -11.09 30.35 9.72
C ALA A 407 -9.78 30.91 9.13
N SER A 408 -9.75 31.17 7.83
CA SER A 408 -8.62 31.87 7.22
C SER A 408 -8.44 33.27 7.85
N GLY A 409 -7.21 33.67 8.10
CA GLY A 409 -6.90 34.93 8.78
C GLY A 409 -7.24 34.98 10.28
N ALA A 410 -7.57 33.84 10.91
CA ALA A 410 -7.91 33.80 12.34
C ALA A 410 -6.70 33.97 13.29
N GLY A 411 -5.46 33.82 12.79
CA GLY A 411 -4.24 33.95 13.59
C GLY A 411 -3.42 32.68 13.78
N LYS A 412 -3.77 31.57 13.11
CA LYS A 412 -3.03 30.28 13.18
C LYS A 412 -1.55 30.43 12.79
N THR A 413 -1.28 31.04 11.63
CA THR A 413 0.09 31.32 11.16
C THR A 413 0.85 32.21 12.14
N THR A 414 0.19 33.22 12.72
CA THR A 414 0.80 34.07 13.77
C THR A 414 1.21 33.24 14.98
N LEU A 415 0.35 32.32 15.44
CA LEU A 415 0.67 31.43 16.55
C LEU A 415 1.84 30.49 16.20
N LEU A 416 1.89 29.93 14.98
CA LEU A 416 3.04 29.13 14.52
C LEU A 416 4.35 29.95 14.49
N ARG A 417 4.30 31.23 14.09
CA ARG A 417 5.47 32.11 14.10
C ARG A 417 5.97 32.42 15.52
N LEU A 418 5.08 32.59 16.49
CA LEU A 418 5.47 32.70 17.90
C LEU A 418 6.18 31.43 18.38
N LEU A 419 5.70 30.24 18.00
CA LEU A 419 6.36 28.96 18.34
C LEU A 419 7.76 28.82 17.68
N LEU A 420 7.96 29.45 16.53
CA LEU A 420 9.28 29.54 15.88
C LEU A 420 10.24 30.48 16.62
N GLY A 421 9.73 31.40 17.44
CA GLY A 421 10.52 32.38 18.19
C GLY A 421 10.29 33.82 17.77
N GLU A 422 9.23 34.13 17.00
CA GLU A 422 8.81 35.53 16.83
C GLU A 422 8.40 36.12 18.20
N ALA A 423 8.86 37.34 18.50
CA ALA A 423 8.55 37.98 19.77
C ALA A 423 7.05 38.38 19.84
N PRO A 424 6.39 38.18 21.00
CA PRO A 424 5.07 38.74 21.25
C PRO A 424 5.14 40.26 21.44
N ASP A 425 4.01 40.96 21.30
CA ASP A 425 3.94 42.39 21.63
C ASP A 425 3.78 42.59 23.15
N LEU A 426 3.05 41.69 23.81
CA LEU A 426 2.91 41.59 25.26
C LEU A 426 2.81 40.11 25.67
N GLY A 427 3.14 39.80 26.92
CA GLY A 427 3.15 38.44 27.46
C GLY A 427 4.47 37.71 27.20
N GLU A 428 4.49 36.42 27.48
CA GLU A 428 5.71 35.59 27.42
C GLU A 428 5.50 34.33 26.59
N VAL A 429 6.52 33.97 25.79
CA VAL A 429 6.58 32.71 25.02
C VAL A 429 7.82 31.95 25.45
N GLU A 430 7.63 30.90 26.25
CA GLU A 430 8.68 29.98 26.66
C GLU A 430 8.71 28.80 25.70
N VAL A 431 9.80 28.68 24.92
CA VAL A 431 10.06 27.49 24.09
C VAL A 431 11.39 26.88 24.48
N PRO A 432 11.48 25.57 24.77
CA PRO A 432 12.74 24.94 25.20
C PRO A 432 13.92 25.20 24.24
N GLU A 433 15.08 25.53 24.79
CA GLU A 433 16.32 25.75 24.03
C GLU A 433 16.86 24.46 23.39
N GLY A 434 17.64 24.61 22.30
CA GLY A 434 18.25 23.47 21.58
C GLY A 434 17.28 22.67 20.71
N LYS A 435 16.05 23.17 20.49
CA LYS A 435 15.03 22.54 19.66
C LYS A 435 15.43 22.49 18.17
N ARG A 436 15.43 21.31 17.57
CA ARG A 436 15.36 21.17 16.11
C ARG A 436 13.92 21.42 15.66
N VAL A 437 13.65 22.60 15.11
CA VAL A 437 12.32 22.96 14.60
C VAL A 437 12.31 22.86 13.09
N ALA A 438 11.34 22.12 12.56
CA ALA A 438 11.07 22.05 11.13
C ALA A 438 9.73 22.73 10.84
N TYR A 439 9.66 23.55 9.79
CA TYR A 439 8.49 24.36 9.48
C TYR A 439 8.15 24.40 7.99
N ILE A 440 6.87 24.18 7.67
CA ILE A 440 6.31 24.51 6.34
C ILE A 440 5.59 25.86 6.42
N PRO A 441 6.13 26.93 5.83
CA PRO A 441 5.40 28.16 5.63
C PRO A 441 4.30 27.98 4.56
N GLY A 442 3.08 28.47 4.83
CA GLY A 442 1.98 28.41 3.85
C GLY A 442 2.24 29.23 2.58
N GLU A 443 3.07 30.27 2.65
CA GLU A 443 3.29 31.22 1.55
C GLU A 443 4.65 31.07 0.82
N ARG A 444 5.56 30.20 1.29
CA ARG A 444 6.91 30.07 0.72
C ARG A 444 7.22 28.64 0.29
N GLU A 445 7.63 28.47 -0.96
CA GLU A 445 8.12 27.18 -1.42
C GLU A 445 9.48 26.86 -0.80
N VAL A 446 9.54 25.79 -0.01
CA VAL A 446 10.80 25.17 0.40
C VAL A 446 11.45 24.57 -0.86
N ALA A 447 12.71 24.91 -1.11
CA ALA A 447 13.47 24.37 -2.23
C ALA A 447 13.58 22.85 -2.11
N LEU A 448 13.09 22.13 -3.13
CA LEU A 448 13.05 20.66 -3.13
C LEU A 448 14.36 20.02 -3.63
N GLY A 449 15.23 20.81 -4.25
CA GLY A 449 16.41 20.33 -4.97
C GLY A 449 16.07 19.66 -6.31
N GLU A 450 17.08 19.08 -6.94
CA GLU A 450 17.00 18.44 -8.27
C GLU A 450 17.24 16.92 -8.24
N GLU A 451 17.59 16.39 -7.07
CA GLU A 451 17.96 15.00 -6.89
C GLU A 451 16.74 14.07 -6.79
N PRO A 452 16.88 12.78 -7.11
CA PRO A 452 15.82 11.81 -6.84
C PRO A 452 15.38 11.83 -5.37
N ILE A 453 14.07 11.73 -5.13
CA ILE A 453 13.51 11.94 -3.79
C ILE A 453 14.07 10.98 -2.73
N LEU A 454 14.32 9.72 -3.09
CA LEU A 454 14.87 8.74 -2.14
C LEU A 454 16.34 9.04 -1.85
N GLU A 455 17.13 9.40 -2.85
CA GLU A 455 18.55 9.76 -2.70
C GLU A 455 18.68 10.96 -1.76
N ARG A 456 17.83 11.98 -1.94
CA ARG A 456 17.84 13.15 -1.07
C ARG A 456 17.58 12.79 0.39
N LEU A 457 16.52 12.02 0.67
CA LEU A 457 16.20 11.61 2.04
C LEU A 457 17.24 10.65 2.62
N TYR A 458 17.83 9.79 1.79
CA TYR A 458 18.92 8.91 2.20
C TYR A 458 20.13 9.72 2.68
N ARG A 459 20.50 10.82 2.02
CA ARG A 459 21.59 11.68 2.50
C ARG A 459 21.26 12.37 3.82
N ASP A 460 20.02 12.81 3.99
CA ASP A 460 19.61 13.50 5.22
C ASP A 460 19.52 12.53 6.42
N LEU A 461 19.21 11.24 6.17
CA LEU A 461 19.00 10.23 7.23
C LEU A 461 20.15 9.23 7.39
N GLU A 462 21.02 9.12 6.41
CA GLU A 462 22.08 8.10 6.26
C GLU A 462 21.57 6.64 6.39
N ASP A 463 20.27 6.44 6.15
CA ASP A 463 19.59 5.15 6.26
C ASP A 463 18.46 5.04 5.22
N VAL A 464 18.68 4.21 4.21
CA VAL A 464 17.71 4.02 3.10
C VAL A 464 16.37 3.47 3.59
N GLY A 465 16.36 2.63 4.62
CA GLY A 465 15.13 2.07 5.16
C GLY A 465 14.34 3.11 5.95
N ALA A 466 15.02 4.00 6.68
CA ALA A 466 14.39 5.15 7.31
C ALA A 466 13.83 6.12 6.26
N ALA A 467 14.57 6.38 5.17
CA ALA A 467 14.11 7.23 4.07
C ALA A 467 12.84 6.67 3.40
N ILE A 468 12.83 5.37 3.09
CA ILE A 468 11.63 4.68 2.56
C ILE A 468 10.48 4.72 3.57
N GLU A 469 10.76 4.51 4.85
CA GLU A 469 9.74 4.59 5.91
C GLU A 469 9.09 5.98 5.95
N VAL A 470 9.87 7.06 5.91
CA VAL A 470 9.37 8.43 5.89
C VAL A 470 8.51 8.68 4.64
N LEU A 471 9.00 8.32 3.44
CA LEU A 471 8.23 8.43 2.20
C LEU A 471 6.90 7.70 2.28
N ASN A 472 6.91 6.47 2.82
CA ASN A 472 5.70 5.68 2.99
C ASN A 472 4.69 6.36 3.93
N ARG A 473 5.16 6.98 5.02
CA ARG A 473 4.32 7.65 6.03
C ARG A 473 3.70 8.95 5.52
N VAL A 474 4.38 9.65 4.62
CA VAL A 474 3.79 10.79 3.90
C VAL A 474 2.99 10.36 2.66
N GLY A 475 2.72 9.06 2.47
CA GLY A 475 1.89 8.55 1.39
C GLY A 475 2.57 8.48 0.02
N LEU A 476 3.89 8.59 -0.06
CA LEU A 476 4.71 8.34 -1.26
C LEU A 476 5.21 6.89 -1.26
N SER A 477 4.29 5.92 -1.24
CA SER A 477 4.62 4.49 -1.09
C SER A 477 4.93 3.75 -2.39
N ASP A 478 4.84 4.43 -3.53
CA ASP A 478 5.18 3.83 -4.82
C ASP A 478 6.69 3.84 -5.03
N ALA A 479 7.30 2.66 -5.05
CA ALA A 479 8.73 2.52 -5.26
C ALA A 479 9.21 3.08 -6.60
N VAL A 480 8.33 3.18 -7.61
CA VAL A 480 8.68 3.84 -8.88
C VAL A 480 8.98 5.33 -8.67
N LEU A 481 8.31 5.97 -7.71
CA LEU A 481 8.56 7.39 -7.39
C LEU A 481 9.89 7.61 -6.68
N TYR A 482 10.51 6.58 -6.09
CA TYR A 482 11.76 6.76 -5.33
C TYR A 482 12.90 7.33 -6.19
N ARG A 483 12.91 7.01 -7.48
CA ARG A 483 13.87 7.56 -8.46
C ARG A 483 13.43 8.88 -9.11
N ALA A 484 12.19 9.33 -8.86
CA ALA A 484 11.65 10.53 -9.46
C ALA A 484 12.31 11.77 -8.86
N ARG A 485 12.52 12.79 -9.69
CA ARG A 485 13.03 14.11 -9.30
C ARG A 485 11.86 15.04 -8.95
N PRO A 486 12.04 16.07 -8.10
CA PRO A 486 10.98 16.99 -7.73
C PRO A 486 10.19 17.60 -8.89
N LYS A 487 10.83 17.89 -10.01
CA LYS A 487 10.18 18.41 -11.23
C LYS A 487 9.20 17.41 -11.88
N GLU A 488 9.42 16.12 -11.70
CA GLU A 488 8.59 15.02 -12.24
C GLU A 488 7.39 14.69 -11.33
N LEU A 489 7.36 15.25 -10.13
CA LEU A 489 6.27 15.06 -9.17
C LEU A 489 5.09 15.98 -9.46
N SER A 490 3.88 15.47 -9.26
CA SER A 490 2.66 16.28 -9.22
C SER A 490 2.67 17.24 -8.02
N THR A 491 1.84 18.29 -8.05
CA THR A 491 1.73 19.27 -6.95
C THR A 491 1.51 18.61 -5.59
N GLY A 492 0.58 17.65 -5.50
CA GLY A 492 0.32 16.91 -4.27
C GLY A 492 1.44 15.93 -3.88
N GLN A 493 2.22 15.41 -4.82
CA GLN A 493 3.41 14.62 -4.52
C GLN A 493 4.55 15.51 -3.97
N ARG A 494 4.72 16.73 -4.52
CA ARG A 494 5.69 17.71 -4.02
C ARG A 494 5.38 18.14 -2.59
N GLU A 495 4.11 18.40 -2.27
CA GLU A 495 3.69 18.75 -0.90
C GLU A 495 4.04 17.63 0.10
N ARG A 496 3.75 16.37 -0.26
CA ARG A 496 4.13 15.20 0.56
C ARG A 496 5.65 15.06 0.69
N PHE A 497 6.39 15.32 -0.37
CA PHE A 497 7.86 15.28 -0.32
C PHE A 497 8.43 16.37 0.60
N ARG A 498 7.84 17.58 0.66
CA ARG A 498 8.23 18.62 1.65
C ARG A 498 8.09 18.11 3.08
N LEU A 499 6.97 17.46 3.40
CA LEU A 499 6.78 16.85 4.72
C LEU A 499 7.86 15.80 5.02
N ALA A 500 8.24 14.98 4.02
CA ALA A 500 9.31 14.00 4.19
C ALA A 500 10.67 14.66 4.48
N LEU A 501 11.02 15.74 3.78
CA LEU A 501 12.27 16.48 4.00
C LEU A 501 12.34 17.07 5.42
N LEU A 502 11.23 17.57 5.94
CA LEU A 502 11.18 18.07 7.32
C LEU A 502 11.34 16.95 8.35
N LEU A 503 10.69 15.80 8.12
CA LEU A 503 10.83 14.63 9.00
C LEU A 503 12.25 14.07 8.97
N ALA A 504 12.93 14.11 7.82
CA ALA A 504 14.30 13.63 7.68
C ALA A 504 15.28 14.34 8.62
N GLN A 505 15.02 15.59 8.98
CA GLN A 505 15.82 16.36 9.95
C GLN A 505 15.70 15.86 11.41
N ARG A 506 14.79 14.89 11.66
CA ARG A 506 14.46 14.35 12.98
C ARG A 506 14.15 15.47 13.99
N PRO A 507 13.13 16.31 13.71
CA PRO A 507 12.85 17.48 14.52
C PRO A 507 12.27 17.10 15.89
N ALA A 508 12.60 17.89 16.92
CA ALA A 508 11.93 17.81 18.22
C ALA A 508 10.51 18.42 18.15
N LEU A 509 10.34 19.41 17.27
CA LEU A 509 9.08 20.11 17.02
C LEU A 509 8.86 20.27 15.51
N LEU A 510 7.79 19.68 15.00
CA LEU A 510 7.33 19.84 13.62
C LEU A 510 6.14 20.80 13.59
N LEU A 511 6.28 21.89 12.84
CA LEU A 511 5.25 22.89 12.62
C LEU A 511 4.79 22.81 11.17
N VAL A 512 3.50 22.64 10.93
CA VAL A 512 2.95 22.58 9.56
C VAL A 512 1.82 23.59 9.44
N ASP A 513 2.04 24.63 8.63
CA ASP A 513 0.93 25.50 8.22
C ASP A 513 0.18 24.87 7.05
N GLU A 514 -1.15 25.01 7.05
CA GLU A 514 -2.06 24.46 6.03
C GLU A 514 -1.85 22.97 5.69
N LEU A 515 -1.77 22.12 6.72
CA LEU A 515 -1.56 20.67 6.55
C LEU A 515 -2.57 20.07 5.57
N ALA A 516 -2.04 19.50 4.48
CA ALA A 516 -2.76 18.79 3.43
C ALA A 516 -3.80 19.65 2.68
N ALA A 517 -3.60 20.96 2.56
CA ALA A 517 -4.57 21.84 1.91
C ALA A 517 -4.78 21.55 0.42
N HIS A 518 -3.75 21.12 -0.32
CA HIS A 518 -3.83 20.88 -1.77
C HIS A 518 -4.02 19.41 -2.16
N LEU A 519 -4.35 18.55 -1.19
CA LEU A 519 -4.54 17.12 -1.42
C LEU A 519 -6.04 16.78 -1.54
N ASP A 520 -6.39 15.79 -2.35
CA ASP A 520 -7.73 15.21 -2.33
C ASP A 520 -8.04 14.61 -0.94
N VAL A 521 -9.34 14.48 -0.60
CA VAL A 521 -9.79 14.03 0.73
C VAL A 521 -9.16 12.68 1.14
N PRO A 522 -9.17 11.62 0.29
CA PRO A 522 -8.48 10.36 0.62
C PRO A 522 -6.99 10.50 0.91
N THR A 523 -6.25 11.24 0.06
CA THR A 523 -4.81 11.44 0.22
C THR A 523 -4.49 12.27 1.45
N ALA A 524 -5.22 13.36 1.71
CA ALA A 524 -5.05 14.21 2.90
C ALA A 524 -5.17 13.41 4.19
N ARG A 525 -6.21 12.56 4.30
CA ARG A 525 -6.41 11.65 5.44
C ARG A 525 -5.25 10.68 5.61
N ARG A 526 -4.75 10.10 4.51
CA ARG A 526 -3.65 9.13 4.51
C ARG A 526 -2.35 9.76 5.03
N VAL A 527 -2.03 10.96 4.56
CA VAL A 527 -0.88 11.74 5.02
C VAL A 527 -1.02 12.07 6.50
N ALA A 528 -2.18 12.57 6.93
CA ALA A 528 -2.43 12.90 8.34
C ALA A 528 -2.28 11.69 9.27
N LEU A 529 -2.87 10.54 8.90
CA LEU A 529 -2.75 9.30 9.67
C LEU A 529 -1.30 8.79 9.74
N GLY A 530 -0.61 8.77 8.59
CA GLY A 530 0.77 8.30 8.49
C GLY A 530 1.73 9.19 9.27
N LEU A 531 1.61 10.51 9.11
CA LEU A 531 2.35 11.53 9.85
C LEU A 531 2.10 11.41 11.36
N GLY A 532 0.83 11.34 11.78
CA GLY A 532 0.46 11.22 13.19
C GLY A 532 0.98 9.94 13.85
N LYS A 533 1.03 8.82 13.13
CA LYS A 533 1.63 7.58 13.64
C LYS A 533 3.15 7.71 13.77
N LEU A 534 3.83 8.24 12.75
CA LEU A 534 5.29 8.42 12.79
C LEU A 534 5.69 9.37 13.91
N CYS A 535 5.04 10.53 14.05
CA CYS A 535 5.37 11.48 15.11
C CYS A 535 5.21 10.86 16.52
N ARG A 536 4.13 10.10 16.75
CA ARG A 536 3.92 9.39 18.03
C ARG A 536 4.98 8.32 18.30
N GLU A 537 5.28 7.50 17.30
CA GLU A 537 6.29 6.42 17.44
C GLU A 537 7.68 7.00 17.69
N ALA A 538 8.00 8.13 17.04
CA ALA A 538 9.28 8.80 17.14
C ALA A 538 9.42 9.74 18.35
N GLY A 539 8.31 10.18 18.96
CA GLY A 539 8.32 11.17 20.04
C GLY A 539 8.45 12.63 19.57
N VAL A 540 8.07 12.91 18.32
CA VAL A 540 8.07 14.26 17.73
C VAL A 540 6.83 15.02 18.20
N THR A 541 7.00 16.23 18.74
CA THR A 541 5.87 17.15 18.99
C THR A 541 5.40 17.72 17.65
N LEU A 542 4.11 17.62 17.32
CA LEU A 542 3.54 18.17 16.08
C LEU A 542 2.55 19.28 16.42
N VAL A 543 2.67 20.42 15.74
CA VAL A 543 1.62 21.45 15.70
C VAL A 543 1.22 21.68 14.25
N ALA A 544 0.01 21.27 13.90
CA ALA A 544 -0.51 21.37 12.54
C ALA A 544 -1.67 22.36 12.46
N ALA A 545 -1.56 23.38 11.62
CA ALA A 545 -2.69 24.25 11.30
C ALA A 545 -3.48 23.67 10.14
N THR A 546 -4.80 23.53 10.31
CA THR A 546 -5.69 23.08 9.24
C THR A 546 -7.12 23.50 9.56
N HIS A 547 -7.93 23.72 8.53
CA HIS A 547 -9.37 23.95 8.67
C HIS A 547 -10.18 22.74 8.15
N ARG A 548 -9.51 21.66 7.75
CA ARG A 548 -10.12 20.48 7.13
C ARG A 548 -10.52 19.47 8.19
N PRO A 549 -11.81 19.23 8.44
CA PRO A 549 -12.25 18.29 9.47
C PRO A 549 -11.58 16.94 9.32
N GLU A 550 -11.55 16.37 8.11
CA GLU A 550 -10.98 15.06 7.79
C GLU A 550 -9.51 14.89 8.17
N VAL A 551 -8.71 15.96 8.13
CA VAL A 551 -7.29 15.95 8.51
C VAL A 551 -7.18 15.89 10.03
N VAL A 552 -7.99 16.69 10.75
CA VAL A 552 -8.02 16.71 12.22
C VAL A 552 -8.35 15.33 12.77
N GLN A 553 -9.35 14.66 12.20
CA GLN A 553 -9.78 13.33 12.64
C GLN A 553 -8.67 12.32 12.40
N ALA A 554 -8.10 12.27 11.18
CA ALA A 554 -7.06 11.31 10.83
C ALA A 554 -5.77 11.49 11.61
N LEU A 555 -5.44 12.73 11.97
CA LEU A 555 -4.31 13.00 12.84
C LEU A 555 -4.57 12.55 14.29
N ASP A 556 -5.83 12.62 14.73
CA ASP A 556 -6.29 12.21 16.07
C ASP A 556 -5.53 12.94 17.20
N PRO A 557 -5.57 14.30 17.22
CA PRO A 557 -4.70 15.09 18.08
C PRO A 557 -5.00 14.89 19.56
N ASP A 558 -3.99 15.11 20.41
CA ASP A 558 -4.16 15.13 21.86
C ASP A 558 -4.84 16.43 22.32
N LEU A 559 -4.55 17.54 21.62
CA LEU A 559 -5.12 18.87 21.87
C LEU A 559 -5.61 19.53 20.57
N LEU A 560 -6.86 19.98 20.57
CA LEU A 560 -7.42 20.81 19.50
C LEU A 560 -7.57 22.25 19.99
N VAL A 561 -6.94 23.19 19.28
CA VAL A 561 -6.94 24.62 19.60
C VAL A 561 -7.75 25.35 18.53
N TYR A 562 -8.91 25.87 18.89
CA TYR A 562 -9.68 26.74 18.02
C TYR A 562 -9.15 28.17 18.13
N VAL A 563 -8.64 28.70 17.03
CA VAL A 563 -8.10 30.06 16.92
C VAL A 563 -9.15 30.94 16.23
N GLY A 564 -9.54 32.06 16.87
CA GLY A 564 -10.54 32.95 16.31
C GLY A 564 -10.74 34.24 17.10
N TYR A 565 -11.04 35.34 16.39
CA TYR A 565 -11.42 36.64 16.96
C TYR A 565 -10.47 37.20 18.05
N GLY A 566 -9.17 36.87 17.98
CA GLY A 566 -8.18 37.31 18.96
C GLY A 566 -7.92 36.35 20.11
N GLY A 567 -8.73 35.30 20.28
CA GLY A 567 -8.57 34.31 21.36
C GLY A 567 -8.26 32.90 20.87
N VAL A 568 -8.03 32.00 21.83
CA VAL A 568 -7.94 30.56 21.61
C VAL A 568 -8.88 29.81 22.54
N THR A 569 -9.51 28.75 22.04
CA THR A 569 -10.30 27.81 22.84
C THR A 569 -9.64 26.43 22.76
N LEU A 570 -9.31 25.87 23.93
CA LEU A 570 -8.63 24.59 24.05
C LEU A 570 -9.65 23.46 24.25
N VAL A 571 -9.58 22.42 23.42
CA VAL A 571 -10.39 21.21 23.51
C VAL A 571 -9.46 20.01 23.62
N PRO A 572 -9.19 19.51 24.85
CA PRO A 572 -8.48 18.27 25.06
C PRO A 572 -9.24 17.10 24.42
N ARG A 573 -8.57 16.27 23.65
CA ARG A 573 -9.16 15.11 22.94
C ARG A 573 -8.70 13.79 23.55
N ARG A 574 -7.51 13.79 24.17
CA ARG A 574 -6.99 12.70 25.03
C ARG A 574 -6.40 13.31 26.29
N GLY A 575 -6.52 12.62 27.42
CA GLY A 575 -5.83 13.02 28.65
C GLY A 575 -4.30 13.00 28.46
N PRO A 576 -3.54 13.78 29.26
CA PRO A 576 -2.09 13.73 29.24
C PRO A 576 -1.63 12.29 29.50
N ARG A 577 -0.82 11.74 28.60
CA ARG A 577 -0.24 10.40 28.76
C ARG A 577 0.73 10.45 29.93
N THR A 578 0.46 9.63 30.95
CA THR A 578 1.43 9.28 31.99
C THR A 578 2.44 8.27 31.46
#